data_AF-T0Y630-F1
#
_entry.id   AF-T0Y630-F1
#
_cell.length_a   1.000
_cell.length_b   1.000
_cell.length_c   1.000
_cell.angle_alpha   90.00
_cell.angle_beta   90.00
_cell.angle_gamma   90.00
#
_symmetry.space_group_name_H-M   'P 1'
#
loop_
_entity.id
_entity.type
_entity.pdbx_description
1 polymer ?
#
loop_
_entity_poly.entity_id
_entity_poly.type
_entity_poly.pdbx_seq_one_letter_code
_entity_poly.pdbx_strand_id
1 'polypeptide(L)'
;MTMQKLLNDPGRFVDEMLEGLLLAHPLEIRAGTRDRTIVSPAQPRQLESPRVAIVTGGGSGHLPLFVGYVGEGMVDGAAVGDVFASPSADQVLAVTRDVSQGQGVVYVYGNYSGDLLNFGLGAELALAEGIETRTVLGCDDIASAAPGS
;
A
#
# COMPACT_ATOMS: atom_id res chain seq x y z
N MET A 1 -25.69 22.12 -10.04
CA MET A 1 -25.31 20.74 -10.45
C MET A 1 -25.81 19.79 -9.38
N THR A 2 -26.50 18.71 -9.76
CA THR A 2 -26.93 17.69 -8.81
C THR A 2 -25.71 16.87 -8.37
N MET A 3 -25.51 16.70 -7.07
CA MET A 3 -24.40 15.91 -6.52
C MET A 3 -24.57 14.43 -6.91
N GLN A 4 -23.60 13.87 -7.64
CA GLN A 4 -23.63 12.48 -8.13
C GLN A 4 -22.81 11.51 -7.25
N LYS A 5 -22.05 12.02 -6.28
CA LYS A 5 -21.12 11.25 -5.46
C LYS A 5 -21.55 11.27 -4.00
N LEU A 6 -21.46 10.12 -3.33
CA LEU A 6 -21.62 10.02 -1.88
C LEU A 6 -20.28 10.36 -1.22
N LEU A 7 -20.11 11.61 -0.83
CA LEU A 7 -18.94 12.12 -0.10
C LEU A 7 -19.34 13.33 0.73
N ASN A 8 -18.63 13.58 1.83
CA ASN A 8 -18.79 14.80 2.62
C ASN A 8 -17.89 15.90 2.03
N ASP A 9 -16.66 16.00 2.52
CA ASP A 9 -15.63 16.89 1.99
C ASP A 9 -14.74 16.13 1.00
N PRO A 10 -14.62 16.56 -0.28
CA PRO A 10 -13.70 15.95 -1.24
C PRO A 10 -12.25 15.84 -0.74
N GLY A 11 -11.78 16.80 0.05
CA GLY A 11 -10.42 16.78 0.61
C GLY A 11 -10.21 15.73 1.70
N ARG A 12 -11.30 15.24 2.31
CA ARG A 12 -11.28 14.20 3.35
C ARG A 12 -11.72 12.84 2.86
N PHE A 13 -12.08 12.72 1.58
CA PHE A 13 -12.67 11.50 1.03
C PHE A 13 -11.84 10.24 1.33
N VAL A 14 -10.51 10.28 1.12
CA VAL A 14 -9.65 9.12 1.36
C VAL A 14 -9.59 8.77 2.84
N ASP A 15 -9.51 9.78 3.71
CA ASP A 15 -9.43 9.57 5.16
C ASP A 15 -10.74 8.97 5.70
N GLU A 16 -11.89 9.55 5.35
CA GLU A 16 -13.21 9.04 5.75
C GLU A 16 -13.46 7.62 5.22
N MET A 17 -13.01 7.33 4.00
CA MET A 17 -13.09 5.99 3.40
C MET A 17 -12.24 4.98 4.18
N LEU A 18 -10.99 5.33 4.54
CA LEU A 18 -10.11 4.44 5.31
C LEU A 18 -10.60 4.26 6.74
N GLU A 19 -11.09 5.32 7.39
CA GLU A 19 -11.75 5.25 8.70
C GLU A 19 -12.93 4.26 8.66
N GLY A 20 -13.79 4.37 7.64
CA GLY A 20 -14.90 3.45 7.45
C GLY A 20 -14.47 1.99 7.25
N LEU A 21 -13.42 1.74 6.46
CA LEU A 21 -12.88 0.40 6.25
C LEU A 21 -12.31 -0.21 7.54
N LEU A 22 -11.56 0.57 8.31
CA LEU A 22 -10.99 0.13 9.59
C LEU A 22 -12.08 -0.22 10.62
N LEU A 23 -13.18 0.52 10.63
CA LEU A 23 -14.33 0.24 11.48
C LEU A 23 -15.13 -0.99 11.00
N ALA A 24 -15.21 -1.21 9.70
CA ALA A 24 -15.94 -2.33 9.11
C ALA A 24 -15.19 -3.68 9.22
N HIS A 25 -13.85 -3.65 9.22
CA HIS A 25 -12.99 -4.83 9.19
C HIS A 25 -11.93 -4.85 10.31
N PRO A 26 -12.31 -4.69 11.59
CA PRO A 26 -11.36 -4.53 12.68
C PRO A 26 -10.58 -5.82 13.03
N LEU A 27 -10.99 -6.97 12.50
CA LEU A 27 -10.31 -8.25 12.71
C LEU A 27 -9.30 -8.55 11.59
N GLU A 28 -9.47 -7.95 10.41
CA GLU A 28 -8.71 -8.24 9.21
C GLU A 28 -7.66 -7.17 8.88
N ILE A 29 -7.89 -5.92 9.29
CA ILE A 29 -6.99 -4.79 9.03
C ILE A 29 -6.84 -3.88 10.24
N ARG A 30 -5.72 -3.18 10.32
CA ARG A 30 -5.46 -2.09 11.28
C ARG A 30 -4.72 -0.94 10.61
N ALA A 31 -4.79 0.24 11.23
CA ALA A 31 -3.94 1.36 10.83
C ALA A 31 -2.46 1.03 11.10
N GLY A 32 -1.58 1.48 10.21
CA GLY A 32 -0.14 1.48 10.43
C GLY A 32 0.32 2.67 11.26
N THR A 33 1.63 2.89 11.33
CA THR A 33 2.26 3.93 12.18
C THR A 33 2.26 5.32 11.56
N ARG A 34 1.80 5.46 10.31
CA ARG A 34 1.68 6.74 9.60
C ARG A 34 0.31 6.84 8.93
N ASP A 35 -0.15 8.05 8.70
CA ASP A 35 -1.43 8.31 8.04
C ASP A 35 -1.53 7.60 6.68
N ARG A 36 -2.71 7.03 6.44
CA ARG A 36 -3.08 6.28 5.23
C ARG A 36 -2.20 5.07 4.94
N THR A 37 -1.63 4.45 5.97
CA THR A 37 -1.08 3.09 5.87
C THR A 37 -2.02 2.10 6.57
N ILE A 38 -2.23 0.96 5.92
CA ILE A 38 -3.08 -0.13 6.42
C ILE A 38 -2.22 -1.40 6.45
N VAL A 39 -2.34 -2.19 7.51
CA VAL A 39 -1.59 -3.44 7.66
C VAL A 39 -2.47 -4.54 8.21
N SER A 40 -2.10 -5.78 7.95
CA SER A 40 -2.76 -6.94 8.55
C SER A 40 -2.47 -6.98 10.07
N PRO A 41 -3.48 -7.31 10.91
CA PRO A 41 -3.31 -7.46 12.35
C PRO A 41 -2.56 -8.75 12.72
N ALA A 42 -2.42 -9.71 11.81
CA ALA A 42 -1.70 -10.97 12.00
C ALA A 42 -0.17 -10.82 12.16
N GLN A 43 0.31 -9.63 12.52
CA GLN A 43 1.71 -9.36 12.78
C GLN A 43 1.96 -8.97 14.24
N PRO A 44 1.92 -9.93 15.18
CA PRO A 44 2.83 -9.84 16.30
C PRO A 44 4.24 -9.75 15.73
N ARG A 45 5.02 -8.78 16.18
CA ARG A 45 6.47 -8.79 15.99
C ARG A 45 6.95 -10.16 16.44
N GLN A 46 7.37 -11.01 15.49
CA GLN A 46 7.68 -12.45 15.64
C GLN A 46 6.47 -13.36 15.45
N LEU A 47 6.10 -13.62 14.19
CA LEU A 47 5.53 -14.93 13.85
C LEU A 47 6.50 -16.01 14.35
N GLU A 48 5.98 -17.16 14.78
CA GLU A 48 6.82 -18.32 15.15
C GLU A 48 7.78 -18.73 14.00
N SER A 49 7.41 -18.37 12.76
CA SER A 49 8.23 -18.50 11.56
C SER A 49 8.23 -17.18 10.80
N PRO A 50 9.29 -16.35 10.91
CA PRO A 50 9.45 -15.15 10.10
C PRO A 50 9.35 -15.47 8.61
N ARG A 51 8.71 -14.58 7.84
CA ARG A 51 8.56 -14.73 6.38
C ARG A 51 8.78 -13.41 5.66
N VAL A 52 8.98 -13.49 4.35
CA VAL A 52 8.98 -12.32 3.46
C VAL A 52 7.61 -11.65 3.54
N ALA A 53 7.59 -10.34 3.78
CA ALA A 53 6.35 -9.57 3.78
C ALA A 53 6.02 -9.01 2.40
N ILE A 54 4.74 -8.78 2.12
CA ILE A 54 4.26 -8.19 0.86
C ILE A 54 3.61 -6.84 1.15
N VAL A 55 4.11 -5.79 0.51
CA VAL A 55 3.54 -4.45 0.53
C VAL A 55 3.02 -4.09 -0.86
N THR A 56 1.84 -3.48 -0.91
CA THR A 56 1.33 -2.82 -2.12
C THR A 56 0.97 -1.36 -1.83
N GLY A 57 0.41 -0.66 -2.81
CA GLY A 57 -0.06 0.71 -2.65
C GLY A 57 -0.08 1.48 -3.95
N GLY A 58 -0.62 2.68 -3.86
CA GLY A 58 -0.84 3.59 -4.99
C GLY A 58 -1.95 4.58 -4.67
N GLY A 59 -2.40 5.30 -5.70
CA GLY A 59 -3.50 6.26 -5.55
C GLY A 59 -4.82 5.63 -5.16
N SER A 60 -5.61 6.33 -4.35
CA SER A 60 -6.99 5.97 -4.05
C SER A 60 -7.88 6.10 -5.30
N GLY A 61 -9.08 5.52 -5.26
CA GLY A 61 -10.04 5.52 -6.38
C GLY A 61 -10.09 4.20 -7.15
N HIS A 62 -9.29 3.20 -6.78
CA HIS A 62 -9.24 1.87 -7.39
C HIS A 62 -9.80 0.76 -6.50
N LEU A 63 -10.56 1.09 -5.44
CA LEU A 63 -11.13 0.09 -4.52
C LEU A 63 -11.79 -1.09 -5.28
N PRO A 64 -11.51 -2.34 -4.89
CA PRO A 64 -10.83 -2.76 -3.66
C PRO A 64 -9.29 -2.64 -3.69
N LEU A 65 -8.68 -2.35 -4.84
CA LEU A 65 -7.24 -2.14 -4.95
C LEU A 65 -6.87 -0.79 -4.30
N PHE A 66 -5.96 -0.72 -3.33
CA PHE A 66 -5.00 -1.74 -2.87
C PHE A 66 -5.36 -2.37 -1.51
N VAL A 67 -6.16 -1.67 -0.69
CA VAL A 67 -6.40 -2.02 0.73
C VAL A 67 -7.21 -3.31 0.91
N GLY A 68 -8.13 -3.61 -0.01
CA GLY A 68 -8.98 -4.80 0.07
C GLY A 68 -8.24 -6.14 -0.05
N TYR A 69 -6.94 -6.10 -0.36
CA TYR A 69 -6.07 -7.28 -0.39
C TYR A 69 -5.20 -7.43 0.85
N VAL A 70 -5.25 -6.46 1.77
CA VAL A 70 -4.50 -6.54 3.04
C VAL A 70 -5.19 -7.55 3.96
N GLY A 71 -4.46 -8.58 4.36
CA GLY A 71 -4.99 -9.68 5.14
C GLY A 71 -4.11 -10.92 5.10
N GLU A 72 -4.43 -11.88 5.97
CA GLU A 72 -3.71 -13.15 6.02
C GLU A 72 -3.78 -13.89 4.67
N GLY A 73 -2.66 -14.45 4.24
CA GLY A 73 -2.55 -15.22 3.00
C GLY A 73 -2.42 -14.39 1.72
N MET A 74 -2.45 -13.05 1.80
CA MET A 74 -2.30 -12.16 0.64
C MET A 74 -1.30 -11.04 0.91
N VAL A 75 -1.73 -9.79 1.13
CA VAL A 75 -0.84 -8.64 1.36
C VAL A 75 -0.72 -8.31 2.85
N ASP A 76 0.50 -8.04 3.32
CA ASP A 76 0.78 -7.70 4.71
C ASP A 76 0.51 -6.22 5.04
N GLY A 77 0.65 -5.31 4.06
CA GLY A 77 0.28 -3.91 4.20
C GLY A 77 0.16 -3.12 2.89
N ALA A 78 -0.52 -1.97 2.95
CA ALA A 78 -0.72 -1.05 1.85
C ALA A 78 -0.46 0.40 2.26
N ALA A 79 0.23 1.16 1.40
CA ALA A 79 0.31 2.61 1.48
C ALA A 79 -0.70 3.25 0.49
N VAL A 80 -1.52 4.18 0.98
CA VAL A 80 -2.63 4.76 0.19
C VAL A 80 -2.38 6.25 -0.03
N GLY A 81 -2.26 6.65 -1.29
CA GLY A 81 -2.15 8.04 -1.69
C GLY A 81 -3.49 8.74 -1.85
N ASP A 82 -3.45 9.99 -2.31
CA ASP A 82 -4.66 10.71 -2.74
C ASP A 82 -5.33 10.04 -3.93
N VAL A 83 -6.52 10.51 -4.29
CA VAL A 83 -7.26 10.01 -5.46
C VAL A 83 -6.39 10.16 -6.72
N PHE A 84 -6.05 9.03 -7.35
CA PHE A 84 -5.18 8.93 -8.53
C PHE A 84 -3.76 9.50 -8.38
N ALA A 85 -3.24 9.58 -7.15
CA ALA A 85 -1.88 10.01 -6.89
C ALA A 85 -1.16 9.04 -5.94
N SER A 86 0.05 8.63 -6.29
CA SER A 86 0.89 7.73 -5.48
C SER A 86 0.98 8.17 -4.02
N PRO A 87 1.07 7.25 -3.05
CA PRO A 87 1.50 7.59 -1.70
C PRO A 87 2.92 8.15 -1.75
N SER A 88 3.26 8.92 -0.71
CA SER A 88 4.63 9.42 -0.51
C SER A 88 5.60 8.30 -0.14
N ALA A 89 6.88 8.49 -0.45
CA ALA A 89 7.96 7.58 -0.04
C ALA A 89 7.99 7.34 1.48
N ASP A 90 7.67 8.34 2.30
CA ASP A 90 7.57 8.19 3.76
C ASP A 90 6.47 7.22 4.19
N GLN A 91 5.32 7.23 3.49
CA GLN A 91 4.23 6.29 3.76
C GLN A 91 4.62 4.87 3.35
N VAL A 92 5.31 4.72 2.20
CA VAL A 92 5.86 3.44 1.74
C VAL A 92 6.87 2.90 2.76
N LEU A 93 7.80 3.74 3.25
CA LEU A 93 8.76 3.36 4.28
C LEU A 93 8.07 2.96 5.59
N ALA A 94 7.07 3.75 6.04
CA ALA A 94 6.34 3.46 7.26
C ALA A 94 5.64 2.10 7.22
N VAL A 95 4.89 1.81 6.14
CA VAL A 95 4.24 0.50 6.00
C VAL A 95 5.28 -0.63 5.88
N THR A 96 6.41 -0.38 5.22
CA THR A 96 7.51 -1.36 5.12
C THR A 96 8.08 -1.72 6.49
N ARG A 97 8.32 -0.73 7.35
CA ARG A 97 8.75 -0.94 8.74
C ARG A 97 7.71 -1.70 9.54
N ASP A 98 6.43 -1.36 9.36
CA ASP A 98 5.32 -1.96 10.10
C ASP A 98 5.16 -3.46 9.81
N VAL A 99 5.51 -3.90 8.60
CA VAL A 99 5.34 -5.29 8.16
C VAL A 99 6.64 -6.09 8.10
N SER A 100 7.80 -5.46 8.25
CA SER A 100 9.08 -6.15 8.13
C SER A 100 9.28 -7.16 9.27
N GLN A 101 9.66 -8.38 8.90
CA GLN A 101 9.97 -9.48 9.82
C GLN A 101 11.45 -9.89 9.77
N GLY A 102 12.31 -9.05 9.16
CA GLY A 102 13.73 -9.34 8.98
C GLY A 102 14.05 -10.36 7.89
N GLN A 103 13.07 -10.80 7.09
CA GLN A 103 13.26 -11.67 5.92
C GLN A 103 13.14 -10.89 4.59
N GLY A 104 13.10 -9.56 4.65
CA GLY A 104 12.88 -8.69 3.50
C GLY A 104 11.39 -8.44 3.18
N VAL A 105 11.16 -7.50 2.26
CA VAL A 105 9.81 -7.06 1.85
C VAL A 105 9.73 -7.00 0.32
N VAL A 106 8.66 -7.57 -0.25
CA VAL A 106 8.36 -7.46 -1.68
C VAL A 106 7.31 -6.37 -1.89
N TYR A 107 7.63 -5.42 -2.75
CA TYR A 107 6.71 -4.41 -3.24
C TYR A 107 6.01 -4.92 -4.51
N VAL A 108 4.69 -4.89 -4.52
CA VAL A 108 3.86 -5.26 -5.68
C VAL A 108 2.95 -4.09 -6.00
N TYR A 109 3.18 -3.37 -7.11
CA TYR A 109 2.39 -2.19 -7.47
C TYR A 109 2.41 -1.94 -8.98
N GLY A 110 1.59 -1.00 -9.46
CA GLY A 110 1.43 -0.70 -10.90
C GLY A 110 2.63 0.04 -11.51
N ASN A 111 2.85 -0.15 -12.82
CA ASN A 111 3.91 0.52 -13.57
C ASN A 111 3.56 1.97 -13.96
N TYR A 112 3.46 2.86 -12.97
CA TYR A 112 3.18 4.29 -13.18
C TYR A 112 4.29 5.17 -12.59
N SER A 113 4.64 6.26 -13.26
CA SER A 113 5.81 7.09 -12.91
C SER A 113 5.80 7.58 -11.45
N GLY A 114 4.63 7.94 -10.92
CA GLY A 114 4.49 8.40 -9.53
C GLY A 114 4.75 7.27 -8.53
N ASP A 115 4.21 6.08 -8.81
CA ASP A 115 4.41 4.90 -7.95
C ASP A 115 5.87 4.43 -8.02
N LEU A 116 6.45 4.34 -9.23
CA LEU A 116 7.86 4.00 -9.42
C LEU A 116 8.80 4.91 -8.63
N LEU A 117 8.57 6.23 -8.67
CA LEU A 117 9.38 7.21 -7.96
C LEU A 117 9.27 7.05 -6.45
N ASN A 118 8.05 6.97 -5.91
CA ASN A 118 7.85 6.93 -4.46
C ASN A 118 8.20 5.58 -3.84
N PHE A 119 7.87 4.46 -4.50
CA PHE A 119 8.28 3.15 -4.04
C PHE A 119 9.78 2.91 -4.22
N GLY A 120 10.39 3.45 -5.29
CA GLY A 120 11.84 3.44 -5.47
C GLY A 120 12.56 4.18 -4.34
N LEU A 121 12.14 5.42 -4.05
CA LEU A 121 12.70 6.18 -2.92
C LEU A 121 12.42 5.50 -1.57
N GLY A 122 11.22 4.94 -1.38
CA GLY A 122 10.89 4.14 -0.20
C GLY A 122 11.81 2.93 -0.02
N ALA A 123 12.16 2.25 -1.12
CA ALA A 123 13.11 1.13 -1.13
C ALA A 123 14.52 1.57 -0.73
N GLU A 124 15.00 2.71 -1.24
CA GLU A 124 16.31 3.27 -0.87
C GLU A 124 16.37 3.64 0.61
N LEU A 125 15.31 4.26 1.14
CA LEU A 125 15.19 4.60 2.56
C LEU A 125 15.13 3.34 3.44
N ALA A 126 14.37 2.32 3.02
CA ALA A 126 14.27 1.05 3.74
C ALA A 126 15.63 0.33 3.78
N LEU A 127 16.38 0.35 2.66
CA LEU A 127 17.72 -0.20 2.59
C LEU A 127 18.70 0.51 3.53
N ALA A 128 18.60 1.84 3.67
CA ALA A 128 19.39 2.61 4.63
C ALA A 128 19.13 2.20 6.09
N GLU A 129 17.98 1.57 6.37
CA GLU A 129 17.62 1.00 7.67
C GLU A 129 17.88 -0.51 7.79
N GLY A 130 18.49 -1.11 6.77
CA GLY A 130 18.80 -2.53 6.75
C GLY A 130 17.61 -3.43 6.43
N ILE A 131 16.51 -2.89 5.90
CA ILE A 131 15.38 -3.68 5.40
C ILE A 131 15.59 -3.92 3.91
N GLU A 132 15.87 -5.17 3.54
CA GLU A 132 15.99 -5.54 2.12
C GLU A 132 14.62 -5.53 1.44
N THR A 133 14.56 -4.89 0.26
CA THR A 133 13.34 -4.81 -0.55
C THR A 133 13.57 -5.31 -1.97
N ARG A 134 12.51 -5.83 -2.60
CA ARG A 134 12.45 -6.17 -4.03
C ARG A 134 11.13 -5.72 -4.61
N THR A 135 11.10 -5.40 -5.90
CA THR A 135 9.90 -4.90 -6.57
C THR A 135 9.44 -5.84 -7.68
N VAL A 136 8.13 -6.05 -7.74
CA VAL A 136 7.40 -6.69 -8.84
C VAL A 136 6.40 -5.66 -9.37
N LEU A 137 6.52 -5.31 -10.65
CA LEU A 137 5.65 -4.34 -11.30
C LEU A 137 4.49 -5.02 -12.02
N GLY A 138 3.29 -4.49 -11.84
CA GLY A 138 2.14 -4.76 -12.70
C GLY A 138 2.28 -4.01 -14.02
N CYS A 139 2.54 -4.74 -15.10
CA CYS A 139 2.73 -4.23 -16.46
C CYS A 139 1.77 -4.91 -17.46
N ASP A 140 0.55 -5.22 -17.02
CA ASP A 140 -0.41 -6.03 -17.77
C ASP A 140 -1.18 -5.27 -18.85
N ASP A 141 -1.21 -3.93 -18.79
CA ASP A 141 -1.90 -3.10 -19.78
C ASP A 141 -1.14 -3.04 -21.12
N ILE A 142 -1.59 -3.87 -22.07
CA ILE A 142 -1.04 -3.92 -23.43
C ILE A 142 -1.33 -2.64 -24.24
N ALA A 143 -2.32 -1.83 -23.86
CA ALA A 143 -2.69 -0.65 -24.63
C ALA A 143 -1.69 0.48 -24.45
N SER A 144 -1.03 0.55 -23.28
CA SER A 144 0.02 1.52 -22.96
C SER A 144 1.44 0.94 -23.08
N ALA A 145 1.58 -0.36 -23.35
CA ALA A 145 2.85 -1.04 -23.52
C ALA A 145 3.60 -0.60 -24.79
N ALA A 146 4.93 -0.63 -24.72
CA ALA A 146 5.75 -0.44 -25.92
C ALA A 146 5.60 -1.64 -26.86
N PRO A 147 5.64 -1.46 -28.18
CA PRO A 147 5.57 -2.60 -29.11
C PRO A 147 6.67 -3.63 -28.80
N GLY A 148 6.29 -4.86 -28.43
CA GLY A 148 7.20 -5.97 -28.17
C GLY A 148 7.78 -6.05 -26.75
N SER A 149 7.28 -5.26 -25.80
CA SER A 149 7.52 -5.46 -24.36
C SER A 149 6.75 -6.64 -23.79
#